data_AF-A0A2N4YY08-F1
#
_entry.id   AF-A0A2N4YY08-F1
#
_cell.length_a   1.000
_cell.length_b   1.000
_cell.length_c   1.000
_cell.angle_alpha   90.00
_cell.angle_beta   90.00
_cell.angle_gamma   90.00
#
_symmetry.space_group_name_H-M   'P 1'
#
loop_
_entity.id
_entity.type
_entity.pdbx_description
1 polymer ?
#
loop_
_entity_poly.entity_id
_entity_poly.type
_entity_poly.pdbx_seq_one_letter_code
_entity_poly.pdbx_strand_id
1 'polypeptide(L)' 'AEGGQAEQLLWRYLQQAPVSEAFVWRRWLYLLWDEVDNLVNTGRFDRARFDLATKSLLPWLA' A
#
# COMPACT_ATOMS: atom_id res chain seq x y z
N ALA A 1 -13.18 14.37 9.69
CA ALA A 1 -12.71 12.98 9.81
C ALA A 1 -12.30 12.51 8.42
N GLU A 2 -10.99 12.52 8.12
CA GLU A 2 -10.46 12.27 6.78
C GLU A 2 -10.64 10.81 6.30
N GLY A 3 -10.86 9.86 7.23
CA GLY A 3 -11.09 8.45 6.90
C GLY A 3 -12.28 8.20 5.96
N GLY A 4 -13.37 8.96 6.14
CA GLY A 4 -14.60 8.73 5.38
C GLY A 4 -14.51 9.01 3.88
N GLN A 5 -13.61 9.89 3.44
CA GLN A 5 -13.44 10.20 2.01
C GLN A 5 -12.62 9.13 1.29
N ALA A 6 -11.55 8.64 1.91
CA ALA A 6 -10.72 7.56 1.36
C ALA A 6 -11.50 6.25 1.25
N GLU A 7 -12.32 5.94 2.24
CA GLU A 7 -13.19 4.77 2.25
C GLU A 7 -14.25 4.83 1.14
N GLN A 8 -14.88 6.00 0.94
CA GLN A 8 -15.84 6.20 -0.15
C GLN A 8 -15.19 6.05 -1.54
N LEU A 9 -13.97 6.57 -1.71
CA LEU A 9 -13.23 6.43 -2.96
C LEU A 9 -12.93 4.95 -3.25
N LEU A 10 -12.40 4.22 -2.26
CA LEU A 10 -12.11 2.79 -2.39
C LEU A 10 -13.37 2.00 -2.72
N TRP A 11 -14.48 2.30 -2.03
CA TRP A 11 -15.75 1.63 -2.28
C TRP A 11 -16.21 1.82 -3.73
N ARG A 12 -16.19 3.05 -4.25
CA ARG A 12 -16.58 3.32 -5.65
C ARG A 12 -15.64 2.66 -6.65
N TYR A 13 -14.34 2.66 -6.38
CA TYR A 13 -13.35 1.99 -7.22
C TYR A 13 -13.63 0.49 -7.34
N LEU A 14 -13.90 -0.20 -6.23
CA LEU A 14 -14.18 -1.63 -6.22
C LEU A 14 -15.48 -2.02 -6.94
N GLN A 15 -16.47 -1.13 -6.97
CA GLN A 15 -17.71 -1.35 -7.74
C GLN A 15 -17.46 -1.32 -9.25
N GLN A 16 -16.51 -0.51 -9.72
CA GLN A 16 -16.25 -0.33 -11.15
C GLN A 16 -15.11 -1.23 -11.67
N ALA A 17 -14.11 -1.50 -10.83
CA ALA A 17 -12.95 -2.33 -11.15
C ALA A 17 -12.65 -3.28 -9.99
N PRO A 18 -13.28 -4.47 -9.96
CA PRO A 18 -12.99 -5.47 -8.95
C PRO A 18 -11.51 -5.85 -8.97
N VAL A 19 -10.88 -5.79 -7.81
CA VAL A 19 -9.46 -6.16 -7.69
C VAL A 19 -9.31 -7.66 -7.56
N SER A 20 -8.21 -8.21 -8.07
CA SER A 20 -7.87 -9.62 -7.85
C SER A 20 -7.69 -9.92 -6.36
N GLU A 21 -7.87 -11.17 -5.95
CA GLU A 21 -7.51 -11.64 -4.60
C GLU A 21 -6.04 -11.30 -4.23
N ALA A 22 -5.14 -11.38 -5.21
CA ALA A 22 -3.74 -10.98 -5.10
C ALA A 22 -3.50 -9.47 -4.86
N PHE A 23 -4.54 -8.65 -4.80
CA PHE A 23 -4.41 -7.20 -4.62
C PHE A 23 -3.89 -6.84 -3.23
N VAL A 24 -4.28 -7.61 -2.20
CA VAL A 24 -3.93 -7.31 -0.81
C VAL A 24 -2.42 -7.38 -0.58
N TRP A 25 -1.74 -8.40 -1.12
CA TRP A 25 -0.28 -8.50 -0.97
C TRP A 25 0.47 -7.52 -1.87
N ARG A 26 -0.03 -7.29 -3.10
CA ARG A 26 0.56 -6.31 -4.03
C ARG A 26 0.56 -4.90 -3.47
N ARG A 27 -0.46 -4.53 -2.70
CA ARG A 27 -0.50 -3.26 -1.96
C ARG A 27 0.74 -3.05 -1.11
N TRP A 28 1.19 -4.08 -0.37
CA TRP A 28 2.37 -3.97 0.49
C TRP A 28 3.65 -3.83 -0.33
N LEU A 29 3.74 -4.53 -1.47
CA LEU A 29 4.86 -4.36 -2.41
C LEU A 29 4.92 -2.94 -2.96
N TYR A 30 3.78 -2.35 -3.35
CA TYR A 30 3.74 -0.96 -3.83
C TYR A 30 4.14 0.04 -2.74
N LEU A 31 3.79 -0.23 -1.49
CA LEU A 31 4.19 0.62 -0.36
C LEU A 31 5.71 0.57 -0.10
N LEU A 32 6.33 -0.62 -0.24
CA LEU A 32 7.79 -0.75 -0.15
C LEU A 32 8.48 0.03 -1.27
N TRP A 33 7.96 -0.10 -2.49
CA TRP A 33 8.50 0.61 -3.65
C TRP A 33 8.38 2.13 -3.49
N ASP A 34 7.21 2.62 -3.02
CA ASP A 34 6.97 4.05 -2.75
C ASP A 34 8.01 4.65 -1.78
N GLU A 35 8.33 3.95 -0.69
CA GLU A 35 9.35 4.42 0.26
C GLU A 35 10.77 4.43 -0.33
N VAL A 36 11.11 3.43 -1.14
CA VAL A 36 12.42 3.38 -1.83
C VAL A 36 12.53 4.49 -2.88
N ASP A 37 11.48 4.68 -3.69
CA ASP A 37 11.42 5.74 -4.69
C ASP A 37 11.52 7.13 -4.04
N ASN A 38 10.81 7.35 -2.94
CA ASN A 38 10.86 8.59 -2.19
C ASN A 38 12.26 8.85 -1.59
N LEU A 39 12.93 7.82 -1.09
CA LEU A 39 14.30 7.92 -0.60
C LEU A 39 15.27 8.31 -1.71
N VAL A 40 15.18 7.66 -2.88
CA VAL A 40 16.08 7.91 -4.01
C VAL A 40 15.86 9.30 -4.59
N ASN A 41 14.61 9.71 -4.77
CA ASN A 41 14.28 10.94 -5.49
C ASN A 41 14.25 12.19 -4.59
N THR A 42 13.98 12.03 -3.29
CA THR A 42 13.81 13.17 -2.38
C THR A 42 14.69 13.12 -1.13
N GLY A 43 15.35 11.99 -0.87
CA GLY A 43 16.11 11.75 0.36
C GLY A 43 15.25 11.49 1.59
N ARG A 44 13.91 11.43 1.45
CA ARG A 44 12.98 11.17 2.56
C ARG A 44 12.62 9.69 2.64
N PHE A 45 12.57 9.16 3.85
CA PHE A 45 12.25 7.76 4.08
C PHE A 45 11.51 7.57 5.39
N ASP A 46 10.30 7.01 5.33
CA ASP A 46 9.55 6.64 6.53
C ASP A 46 9.83 5.17 6.88
N ARG A 47 10.75 5.00 7.84
CA ARG A 47 11.14 3.67 8.32
C ARG A 47 9.98 2.89 8.92
N ALA A 48 9.06 3.55 9.62
CA ALA A 48 7.94 2.88 10.26
C ALA A 48 6.97 2.34 9.21
N ARG A 49 6.72 3.13 8.15
CA ARG A 49 5.89 2.74 7.01
C ARG A 49 6.51 1.57 6.22
N PHE A 50 7.82 1.60 6.00
CA PHE A 50 8.55 0.50 5.36
C PHE A 50 8.50 -0.80 6.18
N ASP A 51 8.77 -0.73 7.49
CA ASP A 51 8.75 -1.89 8.37
C ASP A 51 7.35 -2.50 8.49
N LEU A 52 6.30 -1.68 8.49
CA LEU A 52 4.91 -2.14 8.44
C LEU A 52 4.64 -2.95 7.16
N ALA A 53 4.94 -2.39 5.99
CA ALA A 53 4.73 -3.09 4.72
C ALA A 53 5.50 -4.40 4.64
N THR A 54 6.76 -4.40 5.12
CA THR A 54 7.59 -5.61 5.17
C THR A 54 6.90 -6.70 5.98
N LYS A 55 6.52 -6.39 7.23
CA LYS A 55 5.84 -7.35 8.11
C LYS A 55 4.49 -7.83 7.54
N SER A 56 3.73 -6.93 6.93
CA SER A 56 2.43 -7.26 6.34
C SER A 56 2.52 -8.07 5.04
N LEU A 57 3.65 -8.02 4.33
CA LEU A 57 3.90 -8.82 3.14
C LEU A 57 4.32 -10.25 3.48
N LEU A 58 5.05 -10.47 4.59
CA LEU A 58 5.61 -11.79 4.95
C LEU A 58 4.61 -12.97 4.87
N PRO A 59 3.35 -12.87 5.33
CA PRO A 59 2.39 -13.98 5.25
C PRO A 59 2.07 -14.45 3.82
N TRP A 60 2.40 -13.66 2.80
CA TRP A 60 2.05 -13.90 1.40
C TRP A 60 3.23 -14.42 0.56
N LEU A 61 4.39 -14.63 1.17
CA LEU A 61 5.61 -15.11 0.50
C LEU A 61 5.91 -16.60 0.75
N ALA A 62 4.99 -17.31 1.40
CA ALA A 62 5.11 -18.74 1.71
C ALA A 62 4.88 -19.64 0.49
#